data_AF-A0A536Y3L8-F1
#
_entry.id   AF-A0A536Y3L8-F1
#
_cell.length_a   1.000
_cell.length_b   1.000
_cell.length_c   1.000
_cell.angle_alpha   90.00
_cell.angle_beta   90.00
_cell.angle_gamma   90.00
#
_symmetry.space_group_name_H-M   'P 1'
#
loop_
_entity.id
_entity.type
_entity.pdbx_description
1 polymer ?
#
loop_
_entity_poly.entity_id
_entity_poly.type
_entity_poly.pdbx_seq_one_letter_code
_entity_poly.pdbx_strand_id
1 'polypeptide(L)'
;MSRQLAFIVLALGLCGCAEQQWARQDASAEQVDKDTVECQRKAANEASLRAGGFYGPSYYGPFYSRRAISRADPGWDPYGNRQLDEARLTDLCMRAKGYQRAP
;
A
#
# COMPACT_ATOMS: atom_id res chain seq x y z
N MET A 1 40.15 -8.74 23.76
CA MET A 1 39.25 -9.44 22.82
C MET A 1 37.77 -9.07 23.01
N SER A 2 37.30 -8.75 24.22
CA SER A 2 35.90 -8.36 24.50
C SER A 2 35.42 -7.05 23.85
N ARG A 3 36.31 -6.05 23.68
CA ARG A 3 35.94 -4.76 23.06
C ARG A 3 35.65 -4.85 21.56
N GLN A 4 36.29 -5.78 20.83
CA GLN A 4 36.05 -5.93 19.38
C GLN A 4 34.72 -6.62 19.08
N LEU A 5 34.29 -7.56 19.93
CA LEU A 5 32.97 -8.19 19.82
C LEU A 5 31.83 -7.18 20.01
N ALA A 6 32.00 -6.19 20.90
CA ALA A 6 31.01 -5.14 21.12
C ALA A 6 30.79 -4.26 19.87
N PHE A 7 31.85 -3.96 19.11
CA PHE A 7 31.74 -3.17 17.88
C PHE A 7 31.04 -3.94 16.75
N ILE A 8 31.25 -5.26 16.64
CA ILE A 8 30.61 -6.09 15.61
C ILE A 8 29.11 -6.21 15.86
N VAL A 9 28.69 -6.36 17.12
CA VAL A 9 27.26 -6.42 17.49
C VAL A 9 26.56 -5.08 17.25
N LEU A 10 27.23 -3.95 17.49
CA LEU A 10 26.67 -2.62 17.22
C LEU A 10 26.51 -2.34 15.71
N ALA A 11 27.42 -2.84 14.87
CA ALA A 11 27.37 -2.65 13.42
C ALA A 11 26.25 -3.47 12.74
N LEU A 12 25.85 -4.61 13.31
CA LEU A 12 24.78 -5.47 12.77
C LEU A 12 23.36 -4.97 13.12
N GLY A 13 23.21 -3.99 14.01
CA GLY A 13 21.91 -3.46 14.44
C GLY A 13 21.29 -2.40 13.51
N LEU A 14 22.02 -1.93 12.48
CA LEU A 14 21.59 -0.79 11.64
C LEU A 14 20.90 -1.19 10.32
N CYS A 15 20.80 -2.48 9.98
CA CYS A 15 20.13 -2.95 8.76
C CYS A 15 18.62 -3.21 8.93
N GLY A 16 17.99 -2.67 9.97
CA GLY A 16 16.64 -3.05 10.41
C GLY A 16 15.47 -2.23 9.87
N CYS A 17 15.62 -1.47 8.77
CA CYS A 17 14.52 -0.74 8.14
C CYS A 17 14.66 -0.76 6.60
N ALA A 18 14.77 -1.94 5.99
CA ALA A 18 14.56 -2.07 4.55
C ALA A 18 13.06 -2.00 4.29
N GLU A 19 12.51 -0.78 4.15
CA GLU A 19 11.19 -0.63 3.55
C GLU A 19 11.25 -1.26 2.15
N GLN A 20 10.26 -2.09 1.80
CA GLN A 20 10.16 -2.68 0.47
C GLN A 20 10.01 -1.56 -0.58
N GLN A 21 11.14 -1.12 -1.14
CA GLN A 21 11.17 -0.03 -2.10
C GLN A 21 10.75 -0.52 -3.49
N TRP A 22 10.06 0.35 -4.22
CA TRP A 22 9.77 0.14 -5.62
C TRP A 22 10.99 0.48 -6.47
N ALA A 23 11.40 -0.43 -7.35
CA ALA A 23 12.56 -0.24 -8.22
C ALA A 23 12.18 -0.45 -9.69
N ARG A 24 12.69 0.43 -10.55
CA ARG A 24 12.67 0.32 -12.02
C ARG A 24 13.98 0.93 -12.53
N GLN A 25 14.67 0.24 -13.45
CA GLN A 25 16.06 0.56 -13.83
C GLN A 25 16.25 1.94 -14.47
N ASP A 26 15.20 2.49 -15.05
CA ASP A 26 15.17 3.77 -15.79
C ASP A 26 14.50 4.91 -15.00
N ALA A 27 14.10 4.68 -13.74
CA ALA A 27 13.41 5.67 -12.92
C ALA A 27 14.36 6.30 -11.89
N SER A 28 14.32 7.63 -11.77
CA SER A 28 14.94 8.33 -10.64
C SER A 28 14.14 8.11 -9.35
N ALA A 29 14.74 8.35 -8.19
CA ALA A 29 14.04 8.30 -6.91
C ALA A 29 12.82 9.25 -6.87
N GLU A 30 12.97 10.48 -7.37
CA GLU A 30 11.87 11.44 -7.47
C GLU A 30 10.73 10.91 -8.37
N GLN A 31 11.06 10.22 -9.45
CA GLN A 31 10.07 9.60 -10.34
C GLN A 31 9.35 8.45 -9.63
N VAL A 32 10.06 7.63 -8.85
CA VAL A 32 9.48 6.54 -8.05
C VAL A 32 8.49 7.11 -7.04
N ASP A 33 8.86 8.17 -6.32
CA ASP A 33 8.01 8.80 -5.32
C ASP A 33 6.75 9.38 -5.95
N LYS A 34 6.92 10.11 -7.06
CA LYS A 34 5.80 10.68 -7.82
C LYS A 34 4.84 9.61 -8.33
N ASP A 35 5.37 8.53 -8.90
CA ASP A 35 4.58 7.41 -9.41
C ASP A 35 3.86 6.68 -8.26
N THR A 36 4.53 6.52 -7.11
CA THR A 36 3.96 5.91 -5.90
C THR A 36 2.76 6.70 -5.39
N VAL A 37 2.91 8.02 -5.22
CA VAL A 37 1.82 8.90 -4.76
C VAL A 37 0.68 8.93 -5.77
N GLU A 38 0.98 8.95 -7.07
CA GLU A 38 -0.05 8.88 -8.12
C GLU A 38 -0.86 7.58 -8.03
N CYS A 39 -0.17 6.45 -7.90
CA CYS A 39 -0.79 5.12 -7.78
C CYS A 39 -1.63 5.00 -6.51
N GLN A 40 -1.13 5.46 -5.36
CA GLN A 40 -1.88 5.48 -4.10
C GLN A 40 -3.16 6.30 -4.21
N ARG A 41 -3.10 7.49 -4.82
CA ARG A 41 -4.28 8.34 -5.01
C ARG A 41 -5.34 7.67 -5.89
N LYS A 42 -4.92 7.02 -6.97
CA LYS A 42 -5.84 6.27 -7.85
C LYS A 42 -6.45 5.08 -7.13
N ALA A 43 -5.64 4.32 -6.39
CA ALA A 43 -6.07 3.18 -5.60
C ALA A 43 -7.09 3.58 -4.51
N ALA A 44 -6.84 4.67 -3.79
CA ALA A 44 -7.75 5.20 -2.78
C ALA A 44 -9.12 5.58 -3.35
N ASN A 45 -9.14 6.21 -4.53
CA ASN A 45 -10.39 6.55 -5.21
C ASN A 45 -11.16 5.29 -5.61
N GLU A 46 -10.50 4.36 -6.31
CA GLU A 46 -11.12 3.10 -6.75
C GLU A 46 -11.64 2.25 -5.59
N ALA A 47 -10.85 2.07 -4.53
CA ALA A 47 -11.26 1.32 -3.35
C ALA A 47 -12.46 1.97 -2.64
N SER A 48 -12.53 3.30 -2.64
CA SER A 48 -13.67 4.05 -2.11
C SER A 48 -14.92 3.88 -2.97
N LEU A 49 -14.80 3.89 -4.30
CA LEU A 49 -15.92 3.61 -5.22
C LEU A 49 -16.48 2.19 -5.01
N ARG A 50 -15.59 1.20 -4.86
CA ARG A 50 -15.97 -0.19 -4.55
C ARG A 50 -16.66 -0.33 -3.20
N ALA A 51 -16.11 0.32 -2.17
CA ALA A 51 -16.69 0.32 -0.83
C ALA A 51 -18.07 0.99 -0.81
N GLY A 52 -18.24 2.09 -1.54
CA GLY A 52 -19.50 2.83 -1.68
C GLY A 52 -20.54 2.17 -2.55
N GLY A 53 -20.24 1.03 -3.20
CA GLY A 53 -21.18 0.31 -4.05
C GLY A 53 -21.43 0.96 -5.41
N PHE A 54 -20.52 1.80 -5.90
CA PHE A 54 -20.63 2.46 -7.21
C PHE A 54 -20.84 1.45 -8.36
N TYR A 55 -20.20 0.28 -8.25
CA TYR A 55 -20.26 -0.80 -9.25
C TYR A 55 -21.36 -1.84 -9.00
N GLY A 56 -22.27 -1.60 -8.05
CA GLY A 56 -23.34 -2.55 -7.67
C GLY A 56 -23.21 -3.05 -6.24
N PRO A 57 -23.81 -4.21 -5.90
CA PRO A 57 -23.73 -4.79 -4.56
C PRO A 57 -22.28 -4.87 -4.05
N SER A 58 -22.07 -4.61 -2.76
CA SER A 58 -20.73 -4.37 -2.22
C SER A 58 -19.70 -5.43 -2.64
N TYR A 59 -18.59 -4.95 -3.22
CA TYR A 59 -17.44 -5.77 -3.64
C TYR A 59 -16.87 -6.64 -2.51
N TYR A 60 -17.01 -6.19 -1.27
CA TYR A 60 -16.48 -6.86 -0.07
C TYR A 60 -17.48 -7.83 0.59
N GLY A 61 -18.59 -8.13 -0.10
CA GLY A 61 -19.58 -9.12 0.33
C GLY A 61 -20.69 -8.57 1.23
N PRO A 62 -21.61 -9.44 1.66
CA PRO A 62 -22.89 -9.05 2.27
C PRO A 62 -22.76 -8.41 3.67
N PHE A 63 -21.60 -8.57 4.32
CA PHE A 63 -21.30 -8.00 5.64
C PHE A 63 -20.72 -6.58 5.56
N TYR A 64 -20.31 -6.14 4.37
CA TYR A 64 -19.96 -4.76 4.13
C TYR A 64 -21.28 -3.98 3.96
N SER A 65 -21.58 -3.12 4.95
CA SER A 65 -22.95 -2.74 5.24
C SER A 65 -23.69 -2.13 4.03
N ARG A 66 -24.90 -2.65 3.73
CA ARG A 66 -25.89 -1.99 2.83
C ARG A 66 -26.34 -0.62 3.36
N ARG A 67 -25.92 -0.22 4.56
CA ARG A 67 -26.24 1.09 5.17
C ARG A 67 -25.27 2.20 4.76
N ALA A 68 -24.17 1.88 4.07
CA ALA A 68 -23.29 2.89 3.47
C ALA A 68 -23.90 3.61 2.25
N ILE A 69 -25.17 3.34 1.90
CA ILE A 69 -25.80 3.80 0.65
C ILE A 69 -26.31 5.27 0.73
N SER A 70 -26.45 5.87 1.93
CA SER A 70 -26.87 7.28 2.02
C SER A 70 -25.78 8.25 2.47
N ARG A 71 -24.70 7.74 3.06
CA ARG A 71 -23.45 8.47 3.35
C ARG A 71 -22.33 7.46 3.27
N ALA A 72 -21.28 7.79 2.52
CA ALA A 72 -19.98 7.14 2.71
C ALA A 72 -19.61 7.42 4.17
N ASP A 73 -19.87 6.49 5.09
CA ASP A 73 -19.39 6.61 6.47
C ASP A 73 -17.86 6.49 6.38
N PRO A 74 -17.11 7.59 6.49
CA PRO A 74 -15.67 7.54 6.34
C PRO A 74 -15.14 6.74 7.53
N GLY A 75 -14.71 5.51 7.28
CA GLY A 75 -14.03 4.69 8.29
C GLY A 75 -14.78 3.46 8.81
N TRP A 76 -15.99 3.13 8.36
CA TRP A 76 -16.59 1.82 8.71
C TRP A 76 -16.02 0.71 7.81
N ASP A 77 -14.84 0.23 8.19
CA ASP A 77 -14.21 -0.96 7.61
C ASP A 77 -13.67 -1.84 8.74
N PRO A 78 -14.55 -2.60 9.42
CA PRO A 78 -14.18 -3.37 10.61
C PRO A 78 -13.11 -4.44 10.35
N TYR A 79 -12.87 -4.79 9.08
CA TYR A 79 -11.92 -5.83 8.69
C TYR A 79 -10.73 -5.28 7.87
N GLY A 80 -10.65 -3.97 7.63
CA GLY A 80 -9.60 -3.35 6.85
C GLY A 80 -9.61 -3.72 5.35
N ASN A 81 -10.73 -4.21 4.83
CA ASN A 81 -10.85 -4.68 3.44
C ASN A 81 -10.55 -3.58 2.42
N ARG A 82 -10.99 -2.35 2.68
CA ARG A 82 -10.71 -1.18 1.84
C ARG A 82 -9.22 -0.87 1.85
N GLN A 83 -8.57 -0.82 3.01
CA GLN A 83 -7.12 -0.57 3.08
C GLN A 83 -6.31 -1.67 2.39
N LEU A 84 -6.74 -2.93 2.53
CA LEU A 84 -6.12 -4.06 1.82
C LEU A 84 -6.30 -3.95 0.30
N ASP A 85 -7.48 -3.53 -0.17
CA ASP A 85 -7.72 -3.32 -1.61
C ASP A 85 -6.92 -2.11 -2.12
N GLU A 86 -6.83 -1.02 -1.37
CA GLU A 86 -5.97 0.14 -1.69
C GLU A 86 -4.50 -0.28 -1.85
N ALA A 87 -3.98 -1.10 -0.93
CA ALA A 87 -2.62 -1.62 -1.00
C ALA A 87 -2.42 -2.51 -2.23
N ARG A 88 -3.38 -3.41 -2.51
CA ARG A 88 -3.37 -4.29 -3.68
C ARG A 88 -3.44 -3.50 -4.99
N LEU A 89 -4.31 -2.49 -5.08
CA LEU A 89 -4.48 -1.65 -6.26
C LEU A 89 -3.24 -0.77 -6.50
N THR A 90 -2.62 -0.27 -5.44
CA THR A 90 -1.35 0.47 -5.53
C THR A 90 -0.25 -0.43 -6.08
N ASP A 91 -0.14 -1.65 -5.56
CA ASP A 91 0.83 -2.65 -5.99
C ASP A 91 0.64 -3.06 -7.46
N LEU A 92 -0.62 -3.25 -7.90
CA LEU A 92 -0.96 -3.48 -9.31
C LEU A 92 -0.59 -2.29 -10.19
N CYS A 93 -0.87 -1.06 -9.75
CA CYS A 93 -0.54 0.15 -10.50
C CYS A 93 0.97 0.32 -10.67
N MET A 94 1.76 0.09 -9.62
CA MET A 94 3.22 0.17 -9.67
C MET A 94 3.79 -0.90 -10.61
N ARG A 95 3.31 -2.15 -10.51
CA ARG A 95 3.73 -3.22 -11.43
C ARG A 95 3.34 -2.93 -12.89
N ALA A 96 2.17 -2.35 -13.13
CA ALA A 96 1.74 -1.96 -14.48
C ALA A 96 2.63 -0.85 -15.07
N LYS A 97 3.19 0.03 -14.24
CA LYS A 97 4.22 1.00 -14.62
C LYS A 97 5.62 0.40 -14.79
N GLY A 98 5.79 -0.91 -14.58
CA GLY A 98 7.06 -1.63 -14.71
C GLY A 98 7.93 -1.66 -13.45
N TYR A 99 7.42 -1.22 -12.30
CA TYR A 99 8.17 -1.32 -11.04
C TYR A 99 8.10 -2.73 -10.45
N GLN A 100 9.17 -3.13 -9.78
CA GLN A 100 9.28 -4.36 -9.01
C GLN A 100 9.57 -4.01 -7.54
N ARG A 101 9.12 -4.84 -6.60
CA ARG A 101 9.53 -4.70 -5.20
C ARG A 101 10.97 -5.18 -5.08
N ALA A 102 11.85 -4.33 -4.56
CA ALA A 102 13.17 -4.77 -4.16
C ALA A 102 13.06 -5.82 -3.04
N PRO A 103 13.94 -6.84 -3.04
CA PRO A 103 14.00 -7.84 -1.97
C PRO A 103 14.37 -7.23 -0.62
#